data_AF-A0A5J5FAS8-F1
#
_entry.id   AF-A0A5J5FAS8-F1
#
_cell.length_a   1.000
_cell.length_b   1.000
_cell.length_c   1.000
_cell.angle_alpha   90.00
_cell.angle_beta   90.00
_cell.angle_gamma   90.00
#
_symmetry.space_group_name_H-M   'P 1'
#
loop_
_entity.id
_entity.type
_entity.pdbx_description
1 polymer ?
#
loop_
_entity_poly.entity_id
_entity_poly.type
_entity_poly.pdbx_seq_one_letter_code
_entity_poly.pdbx_strand_id
1 'polypeptide(L)'
;MSPISNLPAELYLDIMAALLHASDYDIGIALRRNLLPFLHASPCAFRVWRENKASILNRVAAAHLARLKPYALTTHRKHFRSLLRWYVRLATFKLAPSLQDPSEEMDHALLLDERMLEAATESAAAERRLKGVRQLVGELKAWMAVAYDPLEIGWTNEI
;
A
#
# COMPACT_ATOMS: atom_id res chain seq x y z
N MET A 1 17.28 30.97 25.93
CA MET A 1 16.09 30.14 25.66
C MET A 1 16.11 29.74 24.20
N SER A 2 15.84 28.46 23.87
CA SER A 2 15.80 28.01 22.47
C SER A 2 14.56 28.59 21.79
N PRO A 3 14.67 29.18 20.57
CA PRO A 3 13.53 29.76 19.86
C PRO A 3 12.41 28.75 19.58
N ILE A 4 12.70 27.45 19.64
CA ILE A 4 11.73 26.37 19.47
C ILE A 4 10.75 26.26 20.65
N SER A 5 11.06 26.81 21.83
CA SER A 5 10.24 26.61 23.05
C SER A 5 9.02 27.53 23.17
N ASN A 6 8.88 28.53 22.29
CA ASN A 6 7.83 29.55 22.33
C ASN A 6 7.00 29.61 21.03
N LEU A 7 6.93 28.52 20.27
CA LEU A 7 6.11 28.48 19.06
C LEU A 7 4.62 28.39 19.43
N PRO A 8 3.73 29.02 18.64
CA PRO A 8 2.30 28.72 18.66
C PRO A 8 2.03 27.21 18.49
N ALA A 9 0.96 26.72 19.11
CA ALA A 9 0.59 25.30 19.08
C ALA A 9 0.42 24.78 17.64
N GLU A 10 -0.10 25.63 16.76
CA GLU A 10 -0.33 25.35 15.34
C GLU A 10 0.98 25.00 14.62
N LEU A 11 2.06 25.76 14.89
CA LEU A 11 3.37 25.47 14.29
C LEU A 11 3.95 24.15 14.78
N TYR A 12 3.72 23.77 16.04
CA TYR A 12 4.10 22.44 16.51
C TYR A 12 3.34 21.33 15.78
N LEU A 13 2.04 21.49 15.55
CA LEU A 13 1.22 20.52 14.82
C LEU A 13 1.72 20.36 13.38
N ASP A 14 2.04 21.46 12.70
CA ASP A 14 2.56 21.44 11.34
C ASP A 14 3.94 20.76 11.27
N ILE A 15 4.84 21.04 12.21
CA ILE A 15 6.14 20.36 12.31
C ILE A 15 5.95 18.86 12.53
N MET A 16 5.06 18.44 13.45
CA MET A 16 4.80 17.03 13.71
C MET A 16 4.23 16.31 12.48
N ALA A 17 3.27 16.93 11.79
CA ALA A 17 2.72 16.39 10.56
C ALA A 17 3.79 16.25 9.47
N ALA A 18 4.65 17.25 9.31
CA ALA A 18 5.77 17.21 8.36
C ALA A 18 6.78 16.10 8.70
N LEU A 19 7.15 15.94 9.98
CA LEU A 19 8.06 14.88 10.43
C LEU A 19 7.48 13.48 10.20
N LEU A 20 6.16 13.33 10.35
CA LEU A 20 5.46 12.08 10.08
C LEU A 20 5.29 11.80 8.59
N HIS A 21 5.22 12.83 7.75
CA HIS A 21 5.15 12.71 6.30
C HIS A 21 6.49 12.43 5.61
N ALA A 22 7.61 12.54 6.33
CA ALA A 22 8.95 12.36 5.77
C ALA A 22 9.27 10.91 5.36
N SER A 23 8.48 9.91 5.80
CA SER A 23 8.49 8.56 5.23
C SER A 23 7.31 8.40 4.29
N ASP A 24 7.51 7.82 3.11
CA ASP A 24 6.49 7.79 2.07
C ASP A 24 5.15 7.16 2.52
N TYR A 25 5.20 6.10 3.35
CA TYR A 25 4.00 5.41 3.85
C TYR A 25 4.12 4.80 5.26
N ASP A 26 5.31 4.83 5.89
CA ASP A 26 5.53 4.15 7.18
C ASP A 26 5.55 5.16 8.34
N ILE A 27 4.37 5.39 8.90
CA ILE A 27 4.16 6.25 10.07
C ILE A 27 4.97 5.75 11.27
N GLY A 28 5.14 4.43 11.43
CA GLY A 28 5.89 3.86 12.55
C GLY A 28 7.40 4.18 12.47
N ILE A 29 7.98 4.12 11.28
CA ILE A 29 9.37 4.54 11.04
C ILE A 29 9.52 6.04 11.25
N ALA A 30 8.65 6.87 10.67
CA ALA A 30 8.75 8.32 10.85
C ALA A 30 8.56 8.73 12.31
N LEU A 31 7.67 8.06 13.03
CA LEU A 31 7.50 8.28 14.46
C LEU A 31 8.81 8.01 15.22
N ARG A 32 9.44 6.86 14.98
CA ARG A 32 10.68 6.48 15.66
C ARG A 32 11.89 7.34 15.28
N ARG A 33 12.06 7.63 13.98
CA ARG A 33 13.27 8.26 13.45
C ARG A 33 13.21 9.80 13.47
N ASN A 34 12.02 10.38 13.37
CA ASN A 34 11.87 11.82 13.17
C ASN A 34 11.12 12.46 14.32
N LEU A 35 9.93 11.95 14.65
CA LEU A 35 9.05 12.59 15.62
C LEU A 35 9.56 12.43 17.06
N LEU A 36 9.91 11.21 17.50
CA LEU A 36 10.37 10.98 18.88
C LEU A 36 11.58 11.85 19.28
N PRO A 37 12.64 11.98 18.46
CA PRO A 37 13.74 12.90 18.76
C PRO A 37 13.30 14.35 18.94
N PHE A 38 12.38 14.83 18.09
CA PHE A 38 11.83 16.19 18.21
C PHE A 38 11.04 16.38 19.49
N LEU A 39 10.20 15.41 19.86
CA LEU A 39 9.43 15.45 21.11
C LEU A 39 10.33 15.41 22.34
N HIS A 40 11.43 14.65 22.31
CA HIS A 40 12.40 14.61 23.40
C HIS A 40 13.16 15.94 23.55
N ALA A 41 13.42 16.62 22.43
CA ALA A 41 14.13 17.90 22.43
C ALA A 41 13.26 19.09 22.88
N SER A 42 11.93 18.95 22.91
CA SER A 42 11.01 20.05 23.23
C SER A 42 9.83 19.60 24.12
N PRO A 43 9.82 20.00 25.41
CA PRO A 43 8.71 19.71 26.32
C PRO A 43 7.37 20.28 25.85
N CYS A 44 7.38 21.45 25.20
CA CYS A 44 6.19 22.07 24.61
C CYS A 44 5.64 21.21 23.47
N ALA A 45 6.51 20.71 22.58
CA ALA A 45 6.10 19.80 21.52
C ALA A 45 5.52 18.50 22.09
N PHE A 46 6.14 17.93 23.14
CA PHE A 46 5.61 16.74 23.80
C PHE A 46 4.20 16.96 24.37
N ARG A 47 3.92 18.12 24.96
CA ARG A 47 2.59 18.47 25.47
C ARG A 47 1.55 18.55 24.35
N VAL A 48 1.86 19.31 23.29
CA VAL A 48 0.98 19.44 22.11
C VAL A 48 0.72 18.08 21.48
N TRP A 49 1.76 17.23 21.37
CA TRP A 49 1.63 15.87 20.86
C TRP A 49 0.70 15.02 21.72
N ARG A 50 0.85 15.05 23.05
CA ARG A 50 0.02 14.24 23.96
C ARG A 50 -1.47 14.56 23.80
N GLU A 51 -1.80 15.82 23.59
CA GLU A 51 -3.17 16.30 23.42
C GLU A 51 -3.74 16.01 22.03
N ASN A 52 -2.89 16.01 20.99
CA ASN A 52 -3.33 15.97 19.58
C ASN A 52 -2.93 14.68 18.84
N LYS A 53 -2.26 13.72 19.50
CA LYS A 53 -1.68 12.51 18.89
C LYS A 53 -2.65 11.79 17.97
N ALA A 54 -3.87 11.51 18.45
CA ALA A 54 -4.89 10.79 17.69
C ALA A 54 -5.26 11.53 16.40
N SER A 55 -5.56 12.82 16.50
CA SER A 55 -5.93 13.67 15.37
C SER A 55 -4.81 13.77 14.33
N ILE A 56 -3.56 13.98 14.78
CA ILE A 56 -2.40 14.06 13.88
C ILE A 56 -2.18 12.72 13.16
N LEU A 57 -2.18 11.61 13.89
CA LEU A 57 -1.98 10.28 13.30
C LEU A 57 -3.08 9.94 12.29
N ASN A 58 -4.34 10.26 12.61
CA ASN A 58 -5.45 10.06 11.69
C ASN A 58 -5.30 10.91 10.42
N ARG A 59 -5.04 12.22 10.56
CA ARG A 59 -4.84 13.14 9.43
C ARG A 59 -3.69 12.69 8.53
N VAL A 60 -2.57 12.31 9.13
CA VAL A 60 -1.40 11.82 8.41
C VAL A 60 -1.75 10.51 7.67
N ALA A 61 -2.35 9.54 8.36
CA ALA A 61 -2.75 8.27 7.76
C ALA A 61 -3.74 8.44 6.60
N ALA A 62 -4.73 9.31 6.74
CA ALA A 62 -5.67 9.66 5.67
C ALA A 62 -4.95 10.26 4.45
N ALA A 63 -4.00 11.17 4.66
CA ALA A 63 -3.20 11.73 3.58
C ALA A 63 -2.29 10.69 2.89
N HIS A 64 -1.71 9.74 3.64
CA HIS A 64 -0.96 8.62 3.03
C HIS A 64 -1.89 7.68 2.24
N LEU A 65 -3.08 7.36 2.73
CA LEU A 65 -4.07 6.57 1.98
C LEU A 65 -4.48 7.25 0.69
N ALA A 66 -4.73 8.56 0.72
CA ALA A 66 -5.05 9.35 -0.47
C ALA A 66 -3.93 9.28 -1.52
N ARG A 67 -2.66 9.39 -1.08
CA ARG A 67 -1.48 9.24 -1.94
C ARG A 67 -1.26 7.82 -2.45
N LEU A 68 -1.64 6.81 -1.67
CA LEU A 68 -1.51 5.40 -2.04
C LEU A 68 -2.54 4.97 -3.10
N LYS A 69 -3.70 5.63 -3.16
CA LYS A 69 -4.84 5.28 -4.03
C LYS A 69 -4.45 5.06 -5.51
N PRO A 70 -3.70 5.95 -6.20
CA PRO A 70 -3.33 5.75 -7.60
C PRO A 70 -2.44 4.52 -7.81
N TYR A 71 -1.48 4.30 -6.91
CA TYR A 71 -0.61 3.13 -6.94
C TYR A 71 -1.39 1.83 -6.70
N ALA A 72 -2.30 1.84 -5.72
CA ALA A 72 -3.17 0.71 -5.41
C ALA A 72 -4.06 0.32 -6.61
N LEU A 73 -4.71 1.30 -7.24
CA LEU A 73 -5.54 1.07 -8.42
C LEU A 73 -4.72 0.51 -9.60
N THR A 74 -3.54 1.05 -9.83
CA THR A 74 -2.64 0.56 -10.89
C THR A 74 -2.20 -0.88 -10.63
N THR A 75 -1.87 -1.20 -9.38
CA THR A 75 -1.48 -2.55 -8.96
C THR A 75 -2.63 -3.54 -9.11
N HIS A 76 -3.84 -3.15 -8.69
CA HIS A 76 -5.04 -3.97 -8.85
C HIS A 76 -5.34 -4.29 -10.32
N ARG A 77 -5.29 -3.27 -11.20
CA ARG A 77 -5.48 -3.44 -12.65
C ARG A 77 -4.44 -4.38 -13.26
N LYS A 78 -3.17 -4.24 -12.87
CA LYS A 78 -2.09 -5.12 -13.32
C LYS A 78 -2.34 -6.56 -12.88
N HIS A 79 -2.67 -6.77 -11.60
CA HIS A 79 -3.01 -8.11 -11.09
C HIS A 79 -4.16 -8.74 -11.84
N PHE A 80 -5.28 -8.03 -12.03
CA PHE A 80 -6.42 -8.56 -12.76
C PHE A 80 -6.08 -8.94 -14.20
N ARG A 81 -5.31 -8.10 -14.91
CA ARG A 81 -4.86 -8.40 -16.27
C ARG A 81 -3.95 -9.63 -16.34
N SER A 82 -2.98 -9.74 -15.43
CA SER A 82 -2.08 -10.90 -15.38
C SER A 82 -2.83 -12.17 -15.00
N LEU A 83 -3.79 -12.08 -14.07
CA LEU A 83 -4.63 -13.21 -13.68
C LEU A 83 -5.51 -13.70 -14.84
N LEU A 84 -6.16 -12.78 -15.55
CA LEU A 84 -6.95 -13.10 -16.74
C LEU A 84 -6.08 -13.75 -17.82
N ARG A 85 -4.89 -13.20 -18.09
CA ARG A 85 -3.93 -13.76 -19.05
C ARG A 85 -3.56 -15.19 -18.67
N TRP A 86 -3.28 -15.45 -17.39
CA TRP A 86 -2.99 -16.79 -16.91
C TRP A 86 -4.16 -17.75 -17.13
N TYR A 87 -5.40 -17.37 -16.79
CA TYR A 87 -6.57 -18.21 -17.05
C TYR A 87 -6.79 -18.49 -18.54
N VAL A 88 -6.60 -17.49 -19.40
CA VAL A 88 -6.68 -17.68 -20.86
C VAL A 88 -5.63 -18.67 -21.33
N ARG A 89 -4.37 -18.54 -20.90
CA ARG A 89 -3.30 -19.48 -21.26
C ARG A 89 -3.56 -20.88 -20.76
N LEU A 90 -4.04 -21.02 -19.52
CA LEU A 90 -4.42 -22.31 -18.96
C LEU A 90 -5.56 -22.97 -19.75
N ALA A 91 -6.56 -22.19 -20.17
CA ALA A 91 -7.63 -22.68 -21.02
C ALA A 91 -7.11 -23.09 -22.41
N THR A 92 -6.25 -22.27 -23.04
CA THR A 92 -5.61 -22.63 -24.32
C THR A 92 -4.82 -23.93 -24.20
N PHE A 93 -4.05 -24.11 -23.13
CA PHE A 93 -3.29 -25.33 -22.88
C PHE A 93 -4.22 -26.55 -22.74
N LYS A 94 -5.28 -26.45 -21.93
CA LYS A 94 -6.22 -27.56 -21.68
C LYS A 94 -7.10 -27.92 -22.87
N LEU A 95 -7.40 -26.95 -23.74
CA LEU A 95 -8.27 -27.11 -24.90
C LEU A 95 -7.47 -27.26 -26.20
N ALA A 96 -6.14 -27.36 -26.12
CA ALA A 96 -5.30 -27.51 -27.29
C ALA A 96 -5.67 -28.81 -28.03
N PRO A 97 -5.94 -28.76 -29.34
CA PRO A 97 -6.16 -29.95 -30.12
C PRO A 97 -4.84 -30.71 -30.26
N SER A 98 -4.93 -32.04 -30.25
CA SER A 98 -3.79 -32.90 -30.60
C SER A 98 -3.47 -32.76 -32.10
N LEU A 99 -2.20 -32.53 -32.41
CA LEU A 99 -1.67 -32.52 -33.78
C LEU A 99 -1.32 -33.95 -34.23
N GLN A 100 -1.37 -34.16 -35.55
CA GLN A 100 -1.13 -35.48 -36.14
C GLN A 100 0.36 -35.81 -36.28
N ASP A 101 1.20 -34.79 -36.52
CA ASP A 101 2.65 -34.94 -36.59
C ASP A 101 3.26 -34.92 -35.18
N PRO A 102 3.95 -35.99 -34.75
CA PRO A 102 4.57 -36.06 -33.42
C PRO A 102 5.59 -34.95 -33.15
N SER A 103 6.30 -34.47 -34.17
CA SER A 103 7.28 -33.40 -34.03
C SER A 103 6.59 -32.05 -33.82
N GLU A 104 5.56 -31.75 -34.60
CA GLU A 104 4.74 -30.54 -34.44
C GLU A 104 3.98 -30.54 -33.12
N GLU A 105 3.47 -31.68 -32.67
CA GLU A 105 2.80 -31.83 -31.36
C GLU A 105 3.76 -31.49 -30.21
N MET A 106 4.99 -31.98 -30.27
CA MET A 106 5.99 -31.72 -29.23
C MET A 106 6.38 -30.24 -29.17
N ASP A 107 6.66 -29.62 -30.31
CA ASP A 107 6.97 -28.20 -30.40
C ASP A 107 5.78 -27.33 -29.94
N HIS A 108 4.56 -27.73 -30.31
CA HIS A 108 3.33 -27.06 -29.91
C HIS A 108 3.12 -27.13 -28.39
N ALA A 109 3.29 -28.31 -27.79
CA ALA A 109 3.15 -28.52 -26.35
C ALA A 109 4.18 -27.71 -25.55
N LEU A 110 5.44 -27.70 -25.99
CA LEU A 110 6.51 -26.89 -25.37
C LEU A 110 6.16 -25.40 -25.39
N LEU A 111 5.74 -24.87 -26.54
CA LEU A 111 5.37 -23.46 -26.67
C LEU A 111 4.16 -23.09 -25.79
N LEU A 112 3.18 -23.98 -25.66
CA LEU A 112 2.03 -23.76 -24.79
C LEU A 112 2.44 -23.76 -23.31
N ASP A 113 3.32 -24.67 -22.91
CA ASP A 113 3.84 -24.75 -21.54
C ASP A 113 4.67 -23.51 -21.17
N GLU A 114 5.59 -23.08 -22.04
CA GLU A 114 6.38 -21.85 -21.85
C GLU A 114 5.49 -20.62 -21.63
N ARG A 115 4.49 -20.42 -22.51
CA ARG A 115 3.56 -19.29 -22.40
C ARG A 115 2.68 -19.37 -21.15
N MET A 116 2.32 -20.57 -20.71
CA MET A 116 1.57 -20.78 -19.48
C MET A 116 2.43 -20.43 -18.27
N LEU A 117 3.69 -20.89 -18.25
CA LEU A 117 4.65 -20.62 -17.18
C LEU A 117 4.94 -19.12 -17.06
N GLU A 118 5.19 -18.43 -18.18
CA GLU A 118 5.34 -16.97 -18.20
C GLU A 118 4.13 -16.27 -17.58
N ALA A 119 2.91 -16.61 -18.02
CA ALA A 119 1.71 -15.98 -17.49
C ALA A 119 1.49 -16.28 -15.99
N ALA A 120 1.84 -17.48 -15.53
CA ALA A 120 1.77 -17.86 -14.11
C ALA A 120 2.75 -17.04 -13.27
N THR A 121 4.00 -16.88 -13.72
CA THR A 121 5.02 -16.10 -13.00
C THR A 121 4.65 -14.61 -12.94
N GLU A 122 4.14 -14.03 -14.02
CA GLU A 122 3.61 -12.66 -14.05
C GLU A 122 2.46 -12.47 -13.06
N SER A 123 1.50 -13.41 -13.04
CA SER A 123 0.35 -13.38 -12.13
C SER A 123 0.79 -13.41 -10.67
N ALA A 124 1.68 -14.35 -10.32
CA ALA A 124 2.23 -14.48 -8.97
C ALA A 124 3.04 -13.25 -8.54
N ALA A 125 3.79 -12.63 -9.45
CA ALA A 125 4.49 -11.37 -9.16
C ALA A 125 3.51 -10.21 -8.92
N ALA A 126 2.43 -10.12 -9.70
CA ALA A 126 1.40 -9.10 -9.53
C ALA A 126 0.59 -9.29 -8.24
N GLU A 127 0.30 -10.53 -7.85
CA GLU A 127 -0.33 -10.87 -6.57
C GLU A 127 0.53 -10.46 -5.38
N ARG A 128 1.84 -10.76 -5.40
CA ARG A 128 2.77 -10.32 -4.34
C ARG A 128 2.75 -8.80 -4.15
N ARG A 129 2.73 -8.03 -5.25
CA ARG A 129 2.59 -6.56 -5.19
C ARG A 129 1.25 -6.14 -4.60
N LEU A 130 0.15 -6.78 -5.00
CA LEU A 130 -1.17 -6.50 -4.45
C LEU A 130 -1.24 -6.79 -2.94
N LYS A 131 -0.62 -7.88 -2.48
CA LYS A 131 -0.51 -8.20 -1.05
C LYS A 131 0.23 -7.10 -0.28
N GLY A 132 1.33 -6.59 -0.83
CA GLY A 132 2.05 -5.44 -0.24
C GLY A 132 1.17 -4.18 -0.13
N VAL A 133 0.40 -3.85 -1.18
CA VAL A 133 -0.57 -2.74 -1.13
C VAL A 133 -1.62 -2.97 -0.05
N ARG A 134 -2.20 -4.18 0.04
CA ARG A 134 -3.22 -4.52 1.06
C ARG A 134 -2.67 -4.37 2.47
N GLN A 135 -1.43 -4.80 2.69
CA GLN A 135 -0.76 -4.63 3.97
C GLN A 135 -0.61 -3.15 4.33
N LEU A 136 -0.08 -2.33 3.43
CA LEU A 136 0.08 -0.89 3.65
C LEU A 136 -1.26 -0.19 3.95
N VAL A 137 -2.33 -0.55 3.22
CA VAL A 137 -3.68 -0.05 3.50
C VAL A 137 -4.14 -0.46 4.89
N GLY A 138 -3.93 -1.71 5.29
CA GLY A 138 -4.29 -2.22 6.61
C GLY A 138 -3.56 -1.49 7.73
N GLU A 139 -2.25 -1.29 7.58
CA GLU A 139 -1.42 -0.53 8.53
C GLU A 139 -1.91 0.91 8.67
N LEU A 140 -2.17 1.61 7.56
CA LEU A 140 -2.68 2.99 7.59
C LEU A 140 -4.08 3.08 8.20
N LYS A 141 -4.97 2.13 7.90
CA LYS A 141 -6.30 2.07 8.54
C LYS A 141 -6.20 1.84 10.05
N ALA A 142 -5.24 1.03 10.51
CA ALA A 142 -5.01 0.83 11.93
C ALA A 142 -4.63 2.16 12.63
N TRP A 143 -3.80 2.99 12.00
CA TRP A 143 -3.46 4.32 12.54
C TRP A 143 -4.65 5.28 12.59
N MET A 144 -5.62 5.14 11.68
CA MET A 144 -6.87 5.91 11.71
C MET A 144 -7.80 5.45 12.84
N ALA A 145 -7.88 4.14 13.08
CA ALA A 145 -8.74 3.54 14.10
C ALA A 145 -8.32 3.86 15.55
N VAL A 146 -7.06 4.26 15.77
CA VAL A 146 -6.58 4.72 17.09
C VAL A 146 -7.25 6.04 17.52
N ALA A 147 -7.91 6.76 16.61
CA ALA A 147 -8.48 8.08 16.90
C ALA A 147 -9.94 8.09 17.40
N TYR A 148 -10.77 7.14 16.97
CA TYR A 148 -12.12 6.82 17.49
C TYR A 148 -12.75 5.80 16.50
N ASP A 149 -13.79 5.10 16.98
CA ASP A 149 -14.70 4.18 16.27
C ASP A 149 -14.69 4.33 14.73
N PRO A 150 -14.53 3.24 13.95
CA PRO A 150 -14.29 3.33 12.52
C PRO A 150 -15.46 4.03 11.85
N LEU A 151 -15.25 5.29 11.45
CA LEU A 151 -16.06 5.92 10.43
C LEU A 151 -16.09 4.95 9.25
N GLU A 152 -17.27 4.42 8.96
CA GLU A 152 -17.55 3.65 7.76
C GLU A 152 -17.24 4.55 6.57
N ILE A 153 -15.99 4.54 6.12
CA ILE A 153 -15.63 5.14 4.85
C ILE A 153 -16.40 4.29 3.84
N GLY A 154 -17.39 4.91 3.18
CA GLY A 154 -18.26 4.30 2.20
C GLY A 154 -17.51 3.81 0.96
N TRP A 155 -16.75 2.73 1.10
CA TRP A 155 -16.24 1.92 -0.01
C TRP A 155 -17.25 0.82 -0.39
N THR A 156 -18.35 0.69 0.35
CA THR A 156 -19.31 -0.43 0.27
C THR A 156 -20.61 -0.12 -0.49
N ASN A 157 -20.86 1.13 -0.94
CA ASN A 157 -22.14 1.49 -1.58
C ASN A 157 -22.05 1.81 -3.07
N GLU A 158 -20.96 1.47 -3.76
CA GLU A 158 -20.88 1.59 -5.22
C GLU A 158 -20.17 0.38 -5.84
N ILE A 159 -20.81 -0.80 -5.78
CA ILE A 159 -20.69 -1.88 -6.77
C ILE A 159 -22.09 -2.45 -6.99
#